data_AF-A0A7W0S0H5-F1
#
_entry.id   AF-A0A7W0S0H5-F1
#
_cell.length_a   1.000
_cell.length_b   1.000
_cell.length_c   1.000
_cell.angle_alpha   90.00
_cell.angle_beta   90.00
_cell.angle_gamma   90.00
#
_symmetry.space_group_name_H-M   'P 1'
#
loop_
_entity.id
_entity.type
_entity.pdbx_description
1 polymer ?
#
loop_
_entity_poly.entity_id
_entity_poly.type
_entity_poly.pdbx_seq_one_letter_code
_entity_poly.pdbx_strand_id
1 'polypeptide(L)'
;VVVVAHKRLDDGTLALLDRHPRVVAALAGDTHDHAIAPRAGVWQVTTASLADFPQQARMFRLVATRGGGVALETWVVDHAGGGLAGTARELAFIDSQGGRPAGSRGRASDRNARLFAPGG
;
A
#
# COMPACT_ATOMS: atom_id res chain seq x y z
N VAL A 1 -1.02 1.52 15.72
CA VAL A 1 -0.32 2.69 15.17
C VAL A 1 0.10 2.36 13.76
N VAL A 2 -0.16 3.27 12.83
CA VAL A 2 0.30 3.19 11.44
C VAL A 2 1.23 4.39 11.22
N VAL A 3 2.42 4.13 10.71
CA VAL A 3 3.40 5.19 10.38
C VAL A 3 3.27 5.50 8.89
N VAL A 4 3.22 6.77 8.52
CA VAL A 4 3.09 7.20 7.12
C VAL A 4 4.26 8.11 6.77
N ALA A 5 4.91 7.82 5.66
CA ALA A 5 5.99 8.62 5.12
C ALA A 5 5.85 8.75 3.59
N HIS A 6 6.49 9.74 2.98
CA HIS A 6 6.50 9.84 1.53
C HIS A 6 7.34 8.71 0.91
N LYS A 7 8.55 8.48 1.42
CA LYS A 7 9.46 7.42 1.00
C LYS A 7 9.40 6.22 1.94
N ARG A 8 9.84 5.06 1.45
CA ARG A 8 10.10 3.90 2.31
C ARG A 8 11.08 4.27 3.41
N LEU A 9 10.82 3.78 4.63
CA LEU A 9 11.70 3.98 5.76
C LEU A 9 12.96 3.13 5.59
N ASP A 10 14.11 3.64 6.03
CA ASP A 10 15.36 2.88 6.06
C ASP A 10 15.32 1.74 7.09
N ASP A 11 16.27 0.81 6.99
CA ASP A 11 16.35 -0.36 7.87
C ASP A 11 16.55 0.00 9.34
N GLY A 12 17.25 1.09 9.66
CA GLY A 12 17.45 1.53 11.04
C GLY A 12 16.16 2.00 11.69
N THR A 13 15.38 2.78 10.94
CA THR A 13 14.06 3.25 11.35
C THR A 13 13.07 2.09 11.45
N LEU A 14 13.07 1.17 10.48
CA LEU A 14 12.24 -0.03 10.53
C LEU A 14 12.60 -0.93 11.73
N ALA A 15 13.90 -1.10 12.04
CA ALA A 15 14.34 -1.84 13.21
C ALA A 15 13.91 -1.19 14.53
N LEU A 16 13.81 0.14 14.59
CA LEU A 16 13.20 0.83 15.72
C LEU A 16 11.70 0.49 15.82
N LEU A 17 10.96 0.54 14.71
CA LEU A 17 9.53 0.22 14.69
C LEU A 17 9.25 -1.24 15.06
N ASP A 18 10.11 -2.18 14.65
CA ASP A 18 9.99 -3.61 14.97
C ASP A 18 9.94 -3.87 16.50
N ARG A 19 10.50 -2.97 17.33
CA ARG A 19 10.50 -3.06 18.80
C ARG A 19 9.23 -2.51 19.45
N HIS A 20 8.30 -1.97 18.67
CA HIS A 20 7.08 -1.36 19.16
C HIS A 20 5.85 -2.17 18.73
N PRO A 21 5.33 -3.08 19.58
CA PRO A 21 4.25 -4.01 19.22
C PRO A 21 2.91 -3.33 18.88
N ARG A 22 2.79 -2.03 19.16
CA ARG A 22 1.63 -1.23 18.77
C ARG A 22 1.70 -0.71 17.33
N VAL A 23 2.85 -0.82 16.65
CA VAL A 23 3.02 -0.41 15.26
C VAL A 23 2.69 -1.61 14.37
N VAL A 24 1.73 -1.44 13.47
CA VAL A 24 1.25 -2.55 12.63
C VAL A 24 1.70 -2.43 11.19
N ALA A 25 1.91 -1.20 10.70
CA ALA A 25 2.39 -0.96 9.34
C ALA A 25 3.17 0.36 9.21
N ALA A 26 4.10 0.37 8.26
CA ALA A 26 4.73 1.55 7.68
C ALA A 26 4.25 1.71 6.23
N LEU A 27 3.58 2.84 5.95
CA LEU A 27 3.02 3.16 4.65
C LEU A 27 3.93 4.16 3.92
N ALA A 28 4.17 3.90 2.64
CA ALA A 28 4.96 4.78 1.78
C ALA A 28 4.36 4.93 0.37
N GLY A 29 4.77 6.00 -0.31
CA GLY A 29 4.54 6.21 -1.75
C GLY A 29 5.89 6.24 -2.48
N ASP A 30 6.10 7.28 -3.30
CA ASP A 30 7.34 7.61 -4.04
C ASP A 30 7.69 6.64 -5.18
N THR A 31 7.57 5.33 -4.95
CA THR A 31 7.92 4.31 -5.94
C THR A 31 6.81 4.03 -6.95
N HIS A 32 5.63 4.61 -6.73
CA HIS A 32 4.45 4.52 -7.60
C HIS A 32 3.92 3.08 -7.79
N ASP A 33 4.34 2.12 -6.97
CA ASP A 33 3.87 0.74 -6.99
C ASP A 33 3.01 0.37 -5.77
N HIS A 34 2.04 -0.52 -5.99
CA HIS A 34 1.47 -1.30 -4.91
C HIS A 34 2.39 -2.46 -4.55
N ALA A 35 2.92 -2.47 -3.33
CA ALA A 35 3.58 -3.64 -2.74
C ALA A 35 3.17 -3.82 -1.28
N ILE A 36 3.13 -5.07 -0.84
CA ILE A 36 2.99 -5.45 0.57
C ILE A 36 4.12 -6.44 0.89
N ALA A 37 4.94 -6.10 1.88
CA ALA A 37 6.04 -6.95 2.32
C ALA A 37 6.02 -7.15 3.84
N PRO A 38 6.15 -8.40 4.33
CA PRO A 38 6.33 -8.64 5.75
C PRO A 38 7.72 -8.18 6.21
N ARG A 39 7.81 -7.76 7.46
CA ARG A 39 9.06 -7.61 8.22
C ARG A 39 8.87 -8.25 9.62
N ALA A 40 9.96 -8.36 10.37
CA ALA A 40 9.99 -8.94 11.72
C ALA A 40 8.89 -8.41 12.67
N GLY A 41 8.62 -7.10 12.68
CA GLY A 41 7.64 -6.49 13.60
C GLY A 41 6.61 -5.56 12.94
N VAL A 42 6.74 -5.26 11.65
CA VAL A 42 5.85 -4.30 10.98
C VAL A 42 5.59 -4.68 9.52
N TRP A 43 4.38 -4.44 9.01
CA TRP A 43 4.11 -4.57 7.58
C TRP A 43 4.60 -3.35 6.81
N GLN A 44 5.31 -3.56 5.70
CA GLN A 44 5.67 -2.50 4.77
C GLN A 44 4.65 -2.47 3.64
N VAL A 45 4.04 -1.32 3.38
CA VAL A 45 3.02 -1.18 2.34
C VAL A 45 3.32 0.04 1.48
N THR A 46 3.41 -0.14 0.17
CA THR A 46 3.41 0.96 -0.81
C THR A 46 2.07 1.08 -1.54
N THR A 47 1.79 2.30 -2.00
CA THR A 47 0.63 2.61 -2.83
C THR A 47 1.07 3.13 -4.19
N ALA A 48 0.34 2.73 -5.23
CA ALA A 48 0.54 3.27 -6.56
C ALA A 48 0.19 4.76 -6.64
N SER A 49 0.74 5.40 -7.67
CA SER A 49 0.44 6.78 -8.02
C SER A 49 -1.01 6.95 -8.46
N LEU A 50 -1.57 8.13 -8.18
CA LEU A 50 -2.85 8.57 -8.77
C LEU A 50 -2.66 9.26 -10.12
N ALA A 51 -1.42 9.61 -10.48
CA ALA A 51 -1.10 10.26 -11.76
C ALA A 51 -0.85 9.24 -12.87
N ASP A 52 -0.10 8.18 -12.56
CA ASP A 52 0.34 7.17 -13.53
C ASP A 52 -0.53 5.91 -13.44
N PHE A 53 -0.44 5.04 -14.46
CA PHE A 53 -1.17 3.78 -14.44
C PHE A 53 -0.74 2.95 -13.20
N PRO A 54 -1.67 2.45 -12.36
CA PRO A 54 -3.09 2.24 -12.63
C PRO A 54 -4.07 3.33 -12.14
N GLN A 55 -3.61 4.44 -11.55
CA GLN A 55 -4.44 5.50 -10.95
C GLN A 55 -5.41 4.99 -9.88
N GLN A 56 -4.88 4.21 -8.93
CA GLN A 56 -5.66 3.53 -7.91
C GLN A 56 -5.36 4.05 -6.51
N ALA A 57 -6.39 4.20 -5.68
CA ALA A 57 -6.25 4.55 -4.28
C ALA A 57 -6.27 3.28 -3.41
N ARG A 58 -5.65 3.36 -2.23
CA ARG A 58 -5.65 2.28 -1.24
C ARG A 58 -6.36 2.74 0.03
N MET A 59 -7.30 1.93 0.48
CA MET A 59 -8.05 2.13 1.72
C MET A 59 -7.48 1.26 2.83
N PHE A 60 -7.69 1.68 4.08
CA PHE A 60 -7.17 1.02 5.27
C PHE A 60 -8.22 1.02 6.38
N ARG A 61 -8.27 -0.07 7.14
CA ARG A 61 -9.09 -0.20 8.35
C ARG A 61 -8.31 -0.98 9.41
N LEU A 62 -8.25 -0.44 10.63
CA LEU A 62 -7.76 -1.18 11.79
C LEU A 62 -8.93 -1.90 12.45
N VAL A 63 -8.75 -3.19 12.72
CA VAL A 63 -9.77 -4.04 13.36
C VAL A 63 -9.16 -4.82 14.52
N ALA A 64 -9.91 -4.99 15.60
CA ALA A 64 -9.56 -5.94 16.64
C ALA A 64 -9.75 -7.38 16.15
N THR A 65 -8.90 -8.31 16.58
CA THR A 65 -9.04 -9.75 16.30
C THR A 65 -9.74 -10.43 17.48
N ARG A 66 -10.38 -11.58 17.23
CA ARG A 66 -11.04 -12.36 18.28
C ARG A 66 -10.09 -12.77 19.42
N GLY A 67 -8.79 -12.89 19.12
CA GLY A 67 -7.73 -13.20 20.09
C GLY A 67 -7.23 -11.99 20.89
N GLY A 68 -7.82 -10.81 20.75
CA GLY A 68 -7.37 -9.58 21.42
C GLY A 68 -6.22 -8.85 20.73
N GLY A 69 -5.82 -9.31 19.54
CA GLY A 69 -4.84 -8.64 18.68
C GLY A 69 -5.46 -7.57 17.79
N VAL A 70 -4.65 -7.05 16.86
CA VAL A 70 -5.06 -6.04 15.87
C VAL A 70 -4.66 -6.52 14.47
N ALA A 71 -5.52 -6.30 13.48
CA ALA A 71 -5.19 -6.46 12.07
C ALA A 71 -5.41 -5.16 11.30
N LEU A 72 -4.56 -4.91 10.31
CA LEU A 72 -4.75 -3.89 9.29
C LEU A 72 -5.37 -4.55 8.05
N GLU A 73 -6.62 -4.20 7.76
CA GLU A 73 -7.24 -4.55 6.49
C GLU A 73 -6.97 -3.44 5.48
N THR A 74 -6.68 -3.83 4.24
CA THR A 74 -6.46 -2.91 3.14
C THR A 74 -7.12 -3.44 1.87
N TRP A 75 -7.61 -2.52 1.04
CA TRP A 75 -8.13 -2.82 -0.28
C TRP A 75 -7.85 -1.69 -1.25
N VAL A 76 -7.69 -2.03 -2.52
CA VAL A 76 -7.47 -1.07 -3.59
C VAL A 76 -8.81 -0.72 -4.23
N VAL A 77 -9.02 0.56 -4.51
CA VAL A 77 -10.20 1.08 -5.19
C VAL A 77 -9.82 1.81 -6.46
N ASP A 78 -10.67 1.68 -7.46
CA ASP A 78 -10.63 2.43 -8.71
C ASP A 78 -11.62 3.59 -8.66
N HIS A 79 -11.29 4.68 -9.34
CA HIS A 79 -12.30 5.69 -9.68
C HIS A 79 -13.31 5.11 -10.67
N ALA A 80 -14.54 5.67 -10.70
CA ALA A 80 -15.63 5.21 -11.56
C ALA A 80 -15.33 5.29 -13.07
N GLY A 81 -14.36 6.13 -13.48
CA GLY A 81 -13.84 6.14 -14.86
C GLY A 81 -14.66 6.94 -15.86
N GLY A 82 -15.68 7.69 -15.39
CA GLY A 82 -16.41 8.62 -16.24
C GLY A 82 -15.62 9.89 -16.55
N GLY A 83 -15.88 10.48 -17.72
CA GLY A 83 -15.33 11.77 -18.14
C GLY A 83 -13.81 11.81 -18.13
N LEU A 84 -13.25 12.92 -17.62
CA LEU A 84 -11.81 13.15 -17.57
C LEU A 84 -11.02 12.05 -16.83
N ALA A 85 -11.62 11.39 -15.83
CA ALA A 85 -10.95 10.31 -15.11
C ALA A 85 -10.71 9.08 -16.02
N GLY A 86 -11.65 8.77 -16.92
CA GLY A 86 -11.48 7.70 -17.91
C GLY A 86 -10.37 8.03 -18.90
N THR A 87 -10.43 9.22 -19.50
CA THR A 87 -9.40 9.69 -20.44
C THR A 87 -8.02 9.74 -19.79
N ALA A 88 -7.91 10.22 -18.54
CA ALA A 88 -6.64 10.23 -17.82
C ALA A 88 -6.06 8.82 -17.64
N ARG A 89 -6.91 7.82 -17.34
CA ARG A 89 -6.47 6.43 -17.19
C ARG A 89 -6.04 5.83 -18.51
N GLU A 90 -6.73 6.12 -19.61
CA GLU A 90 -6.34 5.67 -20.95
C GLU A 90 -4.99 6.24 -21.37
N LEU A 91 -4.78 7.54 -21.17
CA LEU A 91 -3.51 8.20 -21.46
C LEU A 91 -2.37 7.66 -20.58
N ALA A 92 -2.63 7.50 -19.28
CA ALA A 92 -1.65 6.92 -18.36
C ALA A 92 -1.33 5.46 -18.71
N PHE A 93 -2.27 4.70 -19.30
CA PHE A 93 -2.02 3.32 -19.72
C PHE A 93 -0.98 3.22 -20.84
N ILE A 94 -1.00 4.16 -21.79
CA ILE A 94 -0.11 4.17 -22.96
C ILE A 94 1.13 5.04 -22.79
N ASP A 95 1.31 5.65 -21.62
CA ASP A 95 2.50 6.44 -21.32
C ASP A 95 3.77 5.57 -21.42
N SER A 96 4.72 6.00 -22.24
CA SER A 96 6.02 5.34 -22.39
C SER A 96 6.90 5.41 -21.14
N GLN A 97 6.66 6.36 -20.22
CA GLN A 97 7.49 6.56 -19.02
C GLN A 97 6.98 5.78 -17.81
N GLY A 98 5.67 5.58 -17.68
CA GLY A 98 5.05 4.92 -16.52
C GLY A 98 3.79 4.09 -16.81
N GLY A 99 3.42 3.91 -18.08
CA GLY A 99 2.25 3.13 -18.49
C GLY A 99 2.42 1.62 -18.32
N ARG A 100 1.42 0.85 -18.77
CA ARG A 100 1.51 -0.62 -18.73
C ARG A 100 2.57 -1.03 -19.78
N PRO A 101 3.63 -1.79 -19.41
CA PRO A 101 3.65 -2.87 -18.42
C PRO A 101 4.51 -2.64 -17.16
N ALA A 102 4.73 -1.41 -16.70
CA ALA A 102 5.65 -1.10 -15.58
C ALA A 102 5.38 -1.81 -14.24
N GLY A 103 4.27 -2.54 -14.10
CA GLY A 103 4.01 -3.41 -12.94
C GLY A 103 3.51 -2.68 -11.69
N SER A 104 3.35 -1.36 -11.74
CA SER A 104 2.89 -0.48 -10.66
C SER A 104 1.58 -0.90 -9.98
N ARG A 105 0.75 -1.70 -10.66
CA ARG A 105 -0.47 -2.30 -10.10
C ARG A 105 -0.19 -3.28 -8.94
N GLY A 106 1.02 -3.82 -8.85
CA GLY A 106 1.40 -4.86 -7.90
C GLY A 106 0.88 -6.25 -8.27
N ARG A 107 1.26 -7.25 -7.47
CA ARG A 107 0.77 -8.63 -7.55
C ARG A 107 -0.61 -8.74 -6.90
N ALA A 108 -1.29 -9.86 -7.09
CA ALA A 108 -2.56 -10.13 -6.42
C ALA A 108 -2.45 -10.03 -4.87
N SER A 109 -1.32 -10.47 -4.30
CA SER A 109 -1.01 -10.37 -2.87
C SER A 109 -0.83 -8.92 -2.38
N ASP A 110 -0.54 -7.98 -3.28
CA ASP A 110 -0.35 -6.58 -2.95
C ASP A 110 -1.67 -5.79 -2.97
N ARG A 111 -2.80 -6.44 -3.29
CA ARG A 111 -4.10 -5.78 -3.48
C ARG A 111 -4.87 -5.71 -2.16
N ASN A 112 -5.83 -6.60 -1.99
CA ASN A 112 -6.73 -6.64 -0.86
C ASN A 112 -6.20 -7.67 0.12
N ALA A 113 -5.90 -7.24 1.35
CA ALA A 113 -5.23 -8.07 2.33
C ALA A 113 -5.69 -7.75 3.75
N ARG A 114 -5.57 -8.75 4.62
CA ARG A 114 -5.69 -8.60 6.07
C ARG A 114 -4.35 -8.95 6.69
N LEU A 115 -3.71 -7.95 7.27
CA LEU A 115 -2.35 -8.00 7.78
C LEU A 115 -2.39 -8.01 9.31
N PHE A 116 -2.05 -9.14 9.91
CA PHE A 116 -2.08 -9.31 11.36
C PHE A 116 -0.84 -8.67 11.99
N ALA A 117 -1.02 -7.91 13.07
CA ALA A 117 0.11 -7.41 13.84
C ALA A 117 0.91 -8.60 14.43
N PRO A 118 2.25 -8.55 14.44
CA PRO A 118 3.04 -9.63 15.02
C PRO A 118 2.71 -9.80 16.51
N GLY A 119 2.34 -11.02 16.89
CA GLY A 119 1.97 -11.40 18.26
C GLY A 119 0.47 -11.46 18.58
N GLY A 120 -0.43 -11.45 17.58
CA GLY A 120 -1.88 -11.60 17.77
C GLY A 120 -2.63 -12.34 16.67
#